data_AF-T0ZQN2-F1
#
_entry.id   AF-T0ZQN2-F1
#
_cell.length_a   1.000
_cell.length_b   1.000
_cell.length_c   1.000
_cell.angle_alpha   90.00
_cell.angle_beta   90.00
_cell.angle_gamma   90.00
#
_symmetry.space_group_name_H-M   'P 1'
#
loop_
_entity.id
_entity.type
_entity.pdbx_description
1 polymer ?
#
loop_
_entity_poly.entity_id
_entity_poly.type
_entity_poly.pdbx_seq_one_letter_code
_entity_poly.pdbx_strand_id
1 'polypeptide(L)'
;LEALVRATDLPVAVAGGLTSESVARAARAGAQILVVGGAITKSPKIVEATREVRRAMETQREVTSELFRRYAGTEIRAAFLKVSSPNVTDAQQRQGAMHGIVPRLTNPGVRIAGPAVTVLTRDGDWAKPVEAIDRAGPGDVIVVDAGGGTTAIWGELASWSAHMRQVAAVVIDGAARDIDAILELGFPVFSRSVSP
;
A
#
# COMPACT_ATOMS: atom_id res chain seq x y z
N LEU A 1 -28.31 4.98 3.24
CA LEU A 1 -29.09 3.74 3.04
C LEU A 1 -30.43 3.82 3.74
N GLU A 2 -30.50 3.95 5.07
CA GLU A 2 -31.78 4.04 5.79
C GLU A 2 -32.71 5.16 5.29
N ALA A 3 -32.17 6.34 5.01
CA ALA A 3 -32.95 7.45 4.44
C ALA A 3 -33.55 7.10 3.07
N LEU A 4 -32.83 6.31 2.25
CA LEU A 4 -33.32 5.85 0.96
C LEU A 4 -34.43 4.80 1.14
N VAL A 5 -34.22 3.82 2.02
CA VAL A 5 -35.21 2.77 2.33
C VAL A 5 -36.51 3.37 2.87
N ARG A 6 -36.43 4.43 3.68
CA ARG A 6 -37.61 5.15 4.20
C ARG A 6 -38.34 6.00 3.14
N ALA A 7 -37.67 6.34 2.04
CA ALA A 7 -38.18 7.27 1.03
C ALA A 7 -38.81 6.56 -0.18
N THR A 8 -38.86 5.23 -0.21
CA THR A 8 -39.39 4.46 -1.34
C THR A 8 -40.06 3.17 -0.87
N ASP A 9 -41.13 2.79 -1.57
CA ASP A 9 -41.78 1.48 -1.40
C ASP A 9 -41.15 0.39 -2.28
N LEU A 10 -40.19 0.77 -3.15
CA LEU A 10 -39.49 -0.16 -4.02
C LEU A 10 -38.44 -0.98 -3.24
N PRO A 11 -38.22 -2.26 -3.59
CA PRO A 11 -37.14 -3.04 -3.02
C PRO A 11 -35.77 -2.38 -3.21
N VAL A 12 -35.07 -2.13 -2.10
CA VAL A 12 -33.72 -1.58 -2.12
C VAL A 12 -32.69 -2.70 -2.12
N ALA A 13 -31.83 -2.70 -3.14
CA ALA A 13 -30.69 -3.61 -3.24
C ALA A 13 -29.40 -2.92 -2.80
N VAL A 14 -28.51 -3.67 -2.13
CA VAL A 14 -27.15 -3.22 -1.79
C VAL A 14 -26.14 -4.19 -2.39
N ALA A 15 -25.13 -3.61 -3.06
CA ALA A 15 -24.00 -4.30 -3.67
C ALA A 15 -22.70 -3.54 -3.38
N GLY A 16 -21.58 -4.01 -3.92
CA GLY A 16 -20.30 -3.30 -3.85
C GLY A 16 -19.37 -3.81 -2.74
N GLY A 17 -19.02 -5.10 -2.80
CA GLY A 17 -18.01 -5.68 -1.90
C GLY A 17 -18.53 -5.95 -0.49
N LEU A 18 -19.79 -6.37 -0.36
CA LEU A 18 -20.34 -6.81 0.92
C LEU A 18 -19.53 -8.00 1.48
N THR A 19 -19.21 -7.93 2.77
CA THR A 19 -18.58 -9.00 3.56
C THR A 19 -19.57 -9.52 4.62
N SER A 20 -19.21 -10.58 5.33
CA SER A 20 -19.96 -11.08 6.50
C SER A 20 -20.09 -10.03 7.62
N GLU A 21 -19.20 -9.02 7.65
CA GLU A 21 -19.31 -7.88 8.57
C GLU A 21 -20.35 -6.87 8.05
N SER A 22 -20.20 -6.40 6.80
CA SER A 22 -21.00 -5.28 6.30
C SER A 22 -22.42 -5.69 5.89
N VAL A 23 -22.65 -6.97 5.58
CA VAL A 23 -23.96 -7.48 5.16
C VAL A 23 -25.01 -7.35 6.27
N ALA A 24 -24.60 -7.56 7.53
CA ALA A 24 -25.47 -7.39 8.69
C ALA A 24 -25.93 -5.93 8.83
N ARG A 25 -25.03 -4.97 8.61
CA ARG A 25 -25.35 -3.53 8.63
C ARG A 25 -26.33 -3.15 7.53
N ALA A 26 -26.14 -3.68 6.31
CA ALA A 26 -27.05 -3.43 5.19
C ALA A 26 -28.46 -4.02 5.44
N ALA A 27 -28.53 -5.23 6.00
CA ALA A 27 -29.78 -5.87 6.41
C ALA A 27 -30.52 -5.05 7.49
N ARG A 28 -29.81 -4.60 8.54
CA ARG A 28 -30.39 -3.75 9.60
C ARG A 28 -30.93 -2.42 9.06
N ALA A 29 -30.27 -1.86 8.04
CA ALA A 29 -30.71 -0.62 7.40
C ALA A 29 -31.94 -0.80 6.48
N GLY A 30 -32.48 -2.03 6.36
CA GLY A 30 -33.70 -2.34 5.62
C GLY A 30 -33.49 -2.69 4.14
N ALA A 31 -32.27 -3.05 3.73
CA ALA A 31 -32.04 -3.58 2.40
C ALA A 31 -32.74 -4.94 2.24
N GLN A 32 -33.50 -5.11 1.16
CA GLN A 32 -34.27 -6.33 0.88
C GLN A 32 -33.48 -7.31 0.00
N ILE A 33 -32.55 -6.78 -0.81
CA ILE A 33 -31.71 -7.58 -1.71
C ILE A 33 -30.25 -7.28 -1.39
N LEU A 34 -29.48 -8.33 -1.10
CA LEU A 34 -28.07 -8.22 -0.73
C LEU A 34 -27.23 -9.00 -1.74
N VAL A 35 -26.40 -8.29 -2.51
CA VAL A 35 -25.57 -8.88 -3.56
C VAL A 35 -24.15 -9.06 -3.04
N VAL A 36 -23.81 -10.30 -2.68
CA VAL A 36 -22.50 -10.66 -2.13
C VAL A 36 -21.66 -11.36 -3.19
N GLY A 37 -20.58 -10.71 -3.61
CA GLY A 37 -19.67 -11.20 -4.65
C GLY A 37 -18.41 -11.81 -4.05
N GLY A 38 -17.30 -11.05 -4.12
CA GLY A 38 -15.95 -11.53 -3.83
C GLY A 38 -15.77 -12.23 -2.47
N ALA A 39 -16.50 -11.81 -1.43
CA ALA A 39 -16.45 -12.47 -0.12
C ALA A 39 -16.83 -13.96 -0.18
N ILE A 40 -17.67 -14.35 -1.14
CA ILE A 40 -18.03 -15.75 -1.41
C ILE A 40 -17.20 -16.29 -2.59
N THR A 41 -17.25 -15.62 -3.75
CA THR A 41 -16.75 -16.19 -5.01
C THR A 41 -15.24 -16.32 -5.09
N LYS A 42 -14.49 -15.58 -4.27
CA LYS A 42 -13.03 -15.66 -4.19
C LYS A 42 -12.54 -16.41 -2.95
N SER A 43 -13.45 -16.86 -2.07
CA SER A 43 -13.08 -17.61 -0.88
C SER A 43 -12.55 -19.00 -1.26
N PRO A 44 -11.46 -19.48 -0.64
CA PRO A 44 -11.02 -20.86 -0.79
C PRO A 44 -12.05 -21.86 -0.23
N LYS A 45 -12.99 -21.40 0.61
CA LYS A 45 -14.02 -22.21 1.26
C LYS A 45 -15.42 -21.61 1.02
N ILE A 46 -15.89 -21.71 -0.22
CA ILE A 46 -17.13 -21.08 -0.71
C ILE A 46 -18.36 -21.42 0.15
N VAL A 47 -18.52 -22.70 0.53
CA VAL A 47 -19.68 -23.14 1.35
C VAL A 47 -19.66 -22.53 2.74
N GLU A 48 -18.49 -22.47 3.39
CA GLU A 48 -18.32 -21.87 4.71
C GLU A 48 -18.59 -20.36 4.67
N ALA A 49 -17.97 -19.66 3.72
CA ALA A 49 -18.17 -18.22 3.53
C ALA A 49 -19.65 -17.86 3.26
N THR A 50 -20.35 -18.68 2.47
CA THR A 50 -21.79 -18.49 2.21
C THR A 50 -22.61 -18.65 3.48
N ARG A 51 -22.31 -19.68 4.30
CA ARG A 51 -22.98 -19.91 5.59
C ARG A 51 -22.73 -18.77 6.57
N GLU A 52 -21.52 -18.24 6.63
CA GLU A 52 -21.17 -17.11 7.50
C GLU A 52 -21.93 -15.84 7.10
N VAL A 53 -21.94 -15.50 5.81
CA VAL A 53 -22.69 -14.37 5.27
C VAL A 53 -24.19 -14.51 5.59
N ARG A 54 -24.77 -15.69 5.35
CA ARG A 54 -26.17 -15.97 5.66
C ARG A 54 -26.45 -15.84 7.16
N ARG A 55 -25.58 -16.39 8.01
CA ARG A 55 -25.70 -16.28 9.47
C ARG A 55 -25.63 -14.82 9.92
N ALA A 56 -24.72 -14.02 9.37
CA ALA A 56 -24.61 -12.59 9.67
C ALA A 56 -25.88 -11.81 9.27
N MET A 57 -26.50 -12.17 8.14
CA MET A 57 -27.80 -11.62 7.71
C MET A 57 -28.93 -11.99 8.66
N GLU A 58 -29.11 -13.27 8.96
CA GLU A 58 -30.20 -13.78 9.80
C GLU A 58 -30.09 -13.29 11.25
N THR A 59 -28.88 -13.30 11.81
CA THR A 59 -28.64 -12.87 13.19
C THR A 59 -28.45 -11.37 13.34
N GLN A 60 -28.32 -10.64 12.23
CA GLN A 60 -27.97 -9.22 12.20
C GLN A 60 -26.73 -8.90 13.04
N ARG A 61 -25.78 -9.83 13.16
CA ARG A 61 -24.51 -9.66 13.88
C ARG A 61 -23.35 -9.68 12.90
N GLU A 62 -22.36 -8.84 13.18
CA GLU A 62 -21.16 -8.74 12.37
C GLU A 62 -20.27 -9.95 12.65
N VAL A 63 -19.88 -10.66 11.60
CA VAL A 63 -18.94 -11.78 11.69
C VAL A 63 -17.64 -11.33 11.07
N THR A 64 -16.62 -11.14 11.91
CA THR A 64 -15.30 -10.63 11.52
C THR A 64 -14.68 -11.50 10.42
N SER A 65 -14.18 -10.88 9.35
CA SER A 65 -13.51 -11.58 8.26
C SER A 65 -12.20 -10.89 7.88
N GLU A 66 -11.11 -11.66 7.85
CA GLU A 66 -9.80 -11.16 7.45
C GLU A 66 -9.65 -11.06 5.91
N LEU A 67 -10.52 -11.74 5.16
CA LEU A 67 -10.46 -11.83 3.70
C LEU A 67 -11.46 -10.87 3.05
N PHE A 68 -11.08 -10.32 1.89
CA PHE A 68 -11.94 -9.44 1.07
C PHE A 68 -12.43 -8.16 1.76
N ARG A 69 -11.71 -7.73 2.79
CA ARG A 69 -11.92 -6.44 3.45
C ARG A 69 -11.47 -5.28 2.57
N ARG A 70 -12.26 -4.21 2.53
CA ARG A 70 -11.83 -2.92 1.96
C ARG A 70 -10.97 -2.18 2.98
N TYR A 71 -9.79 -1.76 2.56
CA TYR A 71 -8.89 -0.94 3.36
C TYR A 71 -9.15 0.55 3.08
N ALA A 72 -9.07 1.39 4.12
CA ALA A 72 -9.25 2.83 3.99
C ALA A 72 -8.13 3.60 4.67
N GLY A 73 -7.78 4.77 4.11
CA GLY A 73 -6.84 5.73 4.71
C GLY A 73 -5.55 5.10 5.22
N THR A 74 -5.38 5.09 6.55
CA THR A 74 -4.19 4.62 7.25
C THR A 74 -3.94 3.11 7.12
N GLU A 75 -4.94 2.30 6.74
CA GLU A 75 -4.80 0.85 6.61
C GLU A 75 -4.18 0.42 5.27
N ILE A 76 -4.09 1.33 4.29
CA ILE A 76 -3.60 1.05 2.94
C ILE A 76 -2.16 0.52 2.98
N ARG A 77 -1.31 1.10 3.82
CA ARG A 77 0.08 0.65 4.00
C ARG A 77 0.13 -0.81 4.44
N ALA A 78 -0.66 -1.18 5.44
CA ALA A 78 -0.71 -2.55 5.94
C ALA A 78 -1.23 -3.53 4.88
N ALA A 79 -2.17 -3.10 4.02
CA ALA A 79 -2.65 -3.90 2.90
C ALA A 79 -1.55 -4.18 1.87
N PHE A 80 -0.79 -3.16 1.47
CA PHE A 80 0.29 -3.32 0.49
C PHE A 80 1.44 -4.19 1.01
N LEU A 81 1.73 -4.14 2.32
CA LEU A 81 2.75 -5.00 2.92
C LEU A 81 2.39 -6.50 2.91
N LYS A 82 1.12 -6.87 2.74
CA LYS A 82 0.67 -8.27 2.64
C LYS A 82 0.90 -8.91 1.27
N VAL A 83 1.23 -8.11 0.25
CA VAL A 83 1.35 -8.58 -1.14
C VAL A 83 2.72 -8.24 -1.72
N SER A 84 3.06 -8.85 -2.86
CA SER A 84 4.29 -8.56 -3.60
C SER A 84 4.10 -7.39 -4.57
N SER A 85 5.17 -6.67 -4.89
CA SER A 85 5.12 -5.63 -5.92
C SER A 85 4.66 -6.17 -7.28
N PRO A 86 5.06 -7.39 -7.76
CA PRO A 86 4.49 -7.97 -8.96
C PRO A 86 2.96 -8.13 -8.92
N ASN A 87 2.40 -8.60 -7.81
CA ASN A 87 0.94 -8.75 -7.68
C ASN A 87 0.22 -7.40 -7.78
N VAL A 88 0.81 -6.35 -7.20
CA VAL A 88 0.28 -4.98 -7.29
C VAL A 88 0.35 -4.49 -8.74
N THR A 89 1.49 -4.68 -9.42
CA THR A 89 1.63 -4.26 -10.82
C THR A 89 0.70 -5.05 -11.74
N ASP A 90 0.51 -6.36 -11.55
CA ASP A 90 -0.42 -7.16 -12.35
C ASP A 90 -1.87 -6.68 -12.16
N ALA A 91 -2.27 -6.36 -10.92
CA ALA A 91 -3.57 -5.76 -10.64
C ALA A 91 -3.76 -4.37 -11.30
N GLN A 92 -2.66 -3.65 -11.53
CA GLN A 92 -2.63 -2.38 -12.26
C GLN A 92 -2.33 -2.54 -13.76
N GLN A 93 -2.44 -3.75 -14.32
CA GLN A 93 -2.13 -4.02 -15.73
C GLN A 93 -0.70 -3.58 -16.13
N ARG A 94 0.25 -3.77 -15.22
CA ARG A 94 1.67 -3.40 -15.32
C ARG A 94 1.95 -1.91 -15.43
N GLN A 95 0.96 -1.06 -15.15
CA GLN A 95 1.14 0.39 -15.10
C GLN A 95 1.81 0.83 -13.80
N GLY A 96 2.48 1.99 -13.81
CA GLY A 96 3.09 2.61 -12.63
C GLY A 96 4.39 1.99 -12.13
N ALA A 97 4.88 0.90 -12.74
CA ALA A 97 6.15 0.27 -12.35
C ALA A 97 7.37 1.11 -12.80
N MET A 98 8.29 1.36 -11.88
CA MET A 98 9.60 1.95 -12.20
C MET A 98 10.54 0.88 -12.78
N HIS A 99 11.33 1.26 -13.79
CA HIS A 99 12.23 0.34 -14.51
C HIS A 99 13.69 0.69 -14.24
N GLY A 100 14.53 -0.33 -14.11
CA GLY A 100 15.98 -0.16 -13.88
C GLY A 100 16.35 0.22 -12.45
N ILE A 101 15.39 0.24 -11.53
CA ILE A 101 15.63 0.51 -10.10
C ILE A 101 15.99 -0.80 -9.40
N VAL A 102 17.14 -0.82 -8.74
CA VAL A 102 17.70 -1.99 -8.07
C VAL A 102 17.71 -1.77 -6.55
N PRO A 103 17.20 -2.73 -5.76
CA PRO A 103 17.30 -2.67 -4.30
C PRO A 103 18.76 -2.81 -3.82
N ARG A 104 19.15 -1.97 -2.86
CA ARG A 104 20.41 -2.01 -2.10
C ARG A 104 20.05 -2.36 -0.66
N LEU A 105 19.90 -3.66 -0.41
CA LEU A 105 19.33 -4.20 0.83
C LEU A 105 20.21 -5.32 1.37
N THR A 106 20.38 -5.35 2.68
CA THR A 106 21.11 -6.40 3.41
C THR A 106 20.36 -7.73 3.37
N ASN A 107 19.05 -7.66 3.57
CA ASN A 107 18.19 -8.84 3.72
C ASN A 107 17.26 -9.00 2.51
N PRO A 108 17.26 -10.18 1.86
CA PRO A 108 16.23 -10.54 0.91
C PRO A 108 14.83 -10.49 1.55
N GLY A 109 13.84 -10.02 0.80
CA GLY A 109 12.44 -10.05 1.24
C GLY A 109 11.94 -8.86 2.04
N VAL A 110 12.77 -7.82 2.25
CA VAL A 110 12.28 -6.54 2.79
C VAL A 110 11.18 -5.98 1.88
N ARG A 111 10.04 -5.64 2.48
CA ARG A 111 8.91 -5.00 1.81
C ARG A 111 8.72 -3.61 2.38
N ILE A 112 8.55 -2.65 1.47
CA ILE A 112 8.27 -1.26 1.82
C ILE A 112 6.94 -0.87 1.20
N ALA A 113 6.20 -0.04 1.92
CA ALA A 113 5.01 0.65 1.41
C ALA A 113 4.82 1.90 2.28
N GLY A 114 4.45 3.00 1.66
CA GLY A 114 4.25 4.28 2.34
C GLY A 114 3.82 5.37 1.37
N PRO A 115 3.31 6.50 1.88
CA PRO A 115 3.11 7.70 1.09
C PRO A 115 4.43 8.16 0.47
N ALA A 116 4.38 8.69 -0.76
CA ALA A 116 5.56 9.20 -1.43
C ALA A 116 5.82 10.67 -1.07
N VAL A 117 7.03 10.96 -0.59
CA VAL A 117 7.58 12.32 -0.53
C VAL A 117 8.44 12.49 -1.77
N THR A 118 7.93 13.24 -2.75
CA THR A 118 8.56 13.34 -4.07
C THR A 118 9.58 14.46 -4.13
N VAL A 119 10.69 14.19 -4.82
CA VAL A 119 11.79 15.13 -5.04
C VAL A 119 12.11 15.14 -6.53
N LEU A 120 12.16 16.32 -7.12
CA LEU A 120 12.73 16.52 -8.45
C LEU A 120 14.04 17.30 -8.29
N THR A 121 15.12 16.76 -8.81
CA THR A 121 16.47 17.35 -8.68
C THR A 121 17.28 17.14 -9.96
N ARG A 122 18.46 17.77 -10.03
CA ARG A 122 19.42 17.56 -11.11
C ARG A 122 20.45 16.50 -10.73
N ASP A 123 21.12 15.93 -11.73
CA ASP A 123 22.24 15.02 -11.51
C ASP A 123 23.31 15.67 -10.63
N GLY A 124 23.71 14.98 -9.56
CA GLY A 124 24.67 15.46 -8.56
C GLY A 124 24.15 16.44 -7.51
N ASP A 125 22.90 16.93 -7.61
CA ASP A 125 22.31 17.79 -6.58
C ASP A 125 21.69 16.96 -5.43
N TRP A 126 22.47 16.83 -4.37
CA TRP A 126 22.11 16.14 -3.12
C TRP A 126 21.27 17.00 -2.16
N ALA A 127 21.18 18.32 -2.36
CA ALA A 127 20.58 19.22 -1.37
C ALA A 127 19.07 18.97 -1.23
N LYS A 128 18.35 18.78 -2.34
CA LYS A 128 16.91 18.53 -2.34
C LYS A 128 16.52 17.15 -1.78
N PRO A 129 17.22 16.05 -2.13
CA PRO A 129 17.02 14.76 -1.46
C PRO A 129 17.22 14.83 0.06
N VAL A 130 18.24 15.54 0.55
CA VAL A 130 18.46 15.71 1.98
C VAL A 130 17.38 16.57 2.64
N GLU A 131 16.96 17.68 2.01
CA GLU A 131 15.84 18.50 2.50
C GLU A 131 14.53 17.70 2.60
N ALA A 132 14.32 16.73 1.70
CA ALA A 132 13.13 15.89 1.73
C ALA A 132 13.04 15.00 2.97
N ILE A 133 14.19 14.64 3.57
CA ILE A 133 14.23 13.96 4.85
C ILE A 133 13.51 14.81 5.90
N ASP A 134 13.68 16.14 5.87
CA ASP A 134 13.05 17.04 6.83
C ASP A 134 11.52 17.11 6.70
N ARG A 135 11.02 16.87 5.49
CA ARG A 135 9.60 16.88 5.16
C ARG A 135 8.93 15.52 5.32
N ALA A 136 9.70 14.43 5.35
CA ALA A 136 9.20 13.08 5.48
C ALA A 136 8.88 12.74 6.95
N GLY A 137 7.77 12.02 7.13
CA GLY A 137 7.36 11.46 8.41
C GLY A 137 7.63 9.96 8.54
N PRO A 138 7.36 9.38 9.72
CA PRO A 138 7.49 7.95 9.95
C PRO A 138 6.67 7.12 8.96
N GLY A 139 7.33 6.20 8.26
CA GLY A 139 6.69 5.30 7.30
C GLY A 139 6.56 5.85 5.88
N ASP A 140 6.92 7.11 5.62
CA ASP A 140 6.96 7.68 4.27
C ASP A 140 8.10 7.09 3.44
N VAL A 141 7.97 7.16 2.12
CA VAL A 141 9.01 6.77 1.17
C VAL A 141 9.44 7.99 0.39
N ILE A 142 10.72 8.35 0.45
CA ILE A 142 11.26 9.43 -0.38
C ILE A 142 11.46 8.88 -1.80
N VAL A 143 10.91 9.56 -2.80
CA VAL A 143 11.02 9.17 -4.20
C VAL A 143 11.67 10.32 -4.98
N VAL A 144 12.89 10.09 -5.45
CA VAL A 144 13.71 11.10 -6.11
C VAL A 144 13.78 10.83 -7.61
N ASP A 145 13.43 11.84 -8.39
CA ASP A 145 13.72 11.93 -9.81
C ASP A 145 14.97 12.81 -10.01
N ALA A 146 16.07 12.18 -10.43
CA ALA A 146 17.30 12.85 -10.85
C ALA A 146 17.60 12.63 -12.35
N GLY A 147 16.57 12.29 -13.14
CA GLY A 147 16.68 12.04 -14.57
C GLY A 147 17.53 10.82 -14.95
N GLY A 148 17.73 9.87 -14.03
CA GLY A 148 18.62 8.73 -14.25
C GLY A 148 20.11 9.07 -14.25
N GLY A 149 20.49 10.21 -13.68
CA GLY A 149 21.86 10.68 -13.57
C GLY A 149 22.81 9.68 -12.89
N THR A 150 24.09 9.74 -13.24
CA THR A 150 25.13 8.82 -12.74
C THR A 150 25.95 9.41 -11.61
N THR A 151 25.73 10.67 -11.24
CA THR A 151 26.39 11.32 -10.11
C THR A 151 25.59 11.03 -8.84
N ALA A 152 26.22 10.49 -7.82
CA ALA A 152 25.51 10.08 -6.61
C ALA A 152 24.90 11.29 -5.87
N ILE A 153 23.62 11.19 -5.53
CA ILE A 153 22.87 12.23 -4.80
C ILE A 153 22.44 11.78 -3.40
N TRP A 154 22.74 10.53 -3.05
CA TRP A 154 22.38 9.91 -1.78
C TRP A 154 23.48 8.96 -1.32
N GLY A 155 23.77 8.96 -0.02
CA GLY A 155 24.82 8.14 0.59
C GLY A 155 24.54 7.80 2.06
N GLU A 156 25.59 7.46 2.80
CA GLU A 156 25.48 6.94 4.17
C GLU A 156 24.76 7.93 5.12
N LEU A 157 25.23 9.17 5.21
CA LEU A 157 24.70 10.15 6.17
C LEU A 157 23.23 10.50 5.92
N ALA A 158 22.82 10.59 4.66
CA ALA A 158 21.42 10.79 4.28
C ALA A 158 20.57 9.57 4.69
N SER A 159 21.08 8.37 4.49
CA SER A 159 20.43 7.13 4.91
C SER A 159 20.29 7.06 6.44
N TRP A 160 21.33 7.45 7.19
CA TRP A 160 21.28 7.50 8.65
C TRP A 160 20.23 8.48 9.15
N SER A 161 20.20 9.70 8.58
CA SER A 161 19.22 10.73 8.92
C SER A 161 17.78 10.27 8.64
N ALA A 162 17.55 9.66 7.47
CA ALA A 162 16.25 9.10 7.10
C ALA A 162 15.83 7.94 8.03
N HIS A 163 16.77 7.06 8.38
CA HIS A 163 16.54 5.96 9.31
C HIS A 163 16.15 6.47 10.71
N MET A 164 16.86 7.47 11.24
CA MET A 164 16.55 8.10 12.53
C MET A 164 15.18 8.78 12.54
N ARG A 165 14.73 9.32 11.39
CA ARG A 165 13.37 9.87 11.21
C ARG A 165 12.29 8.82 10.95
N GLN A 166 12.64 7.54 10.98
CA GLN A 166 11.73 6.42 10.73
C GLN A 166 11.09 6.46 9.34
N VAL A 167 11.75 7.09 8.37
CA VAL A 167 11.39 7.00 6.94
C VAL A 167 11.49 5.52 6.55
N ALA A 168 10.54 5.03 5.75
CA ALA A 168 10.49 3.62 5.38
C ALA A 168 11.59 3.23 4.37
N ALA A 169 11.90 4.12 3.43
CA ALA A 169 12.89 3.90 2.38
C ALA A 169 13.18 5.17 1.56
N VAL A 170 14.19 5.09 0.70
CA VAL A 170 14.36 5.99 -0.45
C VAL A 170 14.38 5.20 -1.76
N VAL A 171 13.74 5.77 -2.79
CA VAL A 171 13.77 5.28 -4.18
C VAL A 171 14.33 6.38 -5.05
N ILE A 172 15.36 6.08 -5.83
CA ILE A 172 16.17 7.06 -6.54
C ILE A 172 16.24 6.68 -8.02
N ASP A 173 15.60 7.47 -8.88
CA ASP A 173 15.86 7.45 -10.31
C ASP A 173 17.17 8.22 -10.62
N GLY A 174 18.28 7.62 -10.22
CA GLY A 174 19.63 8.17 -10.24
C GLY A 174 20.61 7.27 -9.47
N ALA A 175 21.75 7.84 -9.09
CA ALA A 175 22.82 7.11 -8.42
C ALA A 175 22.83 7.30 -6.89
N ALA A 176 23.23 6.23 -6.19
CA ALA A 176 23.58 6.24 -4.76
C ALA A 176 25.06 5.87 -4.57
N ARG A 177 25.61 6.18 -3.40
CA ARG A 177 26.98 5.82 -2.98
C ARG A 177 27.00 5.22 -1.58
N ASP A 178 28.19 4.89 -1.08
CA ASP A 178 28.41 4.37 0.28
C ASP A 178 27.60 3.08 0.56
N ILE A 179 27.48 2.20 -0.45
CA ILE A 179 26.58 1.04 -0.40
C ILE A 179 26.91 0.11 0.76
N ASP A 180 28.19 -0.12 1.06
CA ASP A 180 28.60 -1.01 2.15
C ASP A 180 28.05 -0.50 3.51
N ALA A 181 28.20 0.79 3.79
CA ALA A 181 27.67 1.41 5.01
C ALA A 181 26.13 1.42 5.04
N ILE A 182 25.47 1.62 3.90
CA ILE A 182 24.00 1.53 3.79
C ILE A 182 23.51 0.12 4.10
N LEU A 183 24.22 -0.90 3.61
CA LEU A 183 23.92 -2.30 3.88
C LEU A 183 24.15 -2.64 5.36
N GLU A 184 25.17 -2.10 6.00
CA GLU A 184 25.38 -2.28 7.45
C GLU A 184 24.28 -1.60 8.28
N LEU A 185 23.84 -0.40 7.89
CA LEU A 185 22.73 0.31 8.52
C LEU A 185 21.39 -0.42 8.38
N GLY A 186 21.19 -1.17 7.29
CA GLY A 186 19.94 -1.87 7.00
C GLY A 186 18.79 -0.95 6.57
N PHE A 187 19.08 0.30 6.19
CA PHE A 187 18.08 1.23 5.66
C PHE A 187 17.76 0.91 4.19
N PRO A 188 16.47 0.75 3.81
CA PRO A 188 16.14 0.39 2.43
C PRO A 188 16.41 1.52 1.42
N VAL A 189 17.40 1.30 0.55
CA VAL A 189 17.72 2.18 -0.57
C VAL A 189 17.46 1.45 -1.88
N PHE A 190 16.79 2.12 -2.82
CA PHE A 190 16.56 1.62 -4.17
C PHE A 190 17.13 2.64 -5.15
N SER A 191 18.03 2.24 -6.05
CA SER A 191 18.69 3.17 -6.97
C SER A 191 18.84 2.58 -8.37
N ARG A 192 18.90 3.45 -9.38
CA ARG A 192 19.20 3.03 -10.76
C ARG A 192 20.65 2.54 -10.89
N SER A 193 21.58 3.29 -10.33
CA SER A 193 23.02 3.01 -10.40
C SER A 193 23.70 3.24 -9.06
N VAL A 194 24.98 2.87 -9.01
CA VAL A 194 25.89 3.13 -7.89
C VAL A 194 27.09 3.86 -8.46
N SER A 195 27.52 4.94 -7.80
CA SER A 195 28.63 5.78 -8.25
C SER A 195 29.34 6.37 -7.02
N PRO A 196 30.68 6.54 -7.02
CA PRO A 196 31.42 7.16 -5.93
C PRO A 196 31.00 8.62 -5.62
#